data_AF-A0A9E3SFX0-F1
#
_entry.id   AF-A0A9E3SFX0-F1
#
_cell.length_a   1.000
_cell.length_b   1.000
_cell.length_c   1.000
_cell.angle_alpha   90.00
_cell.angle_beta   90.00
_cell.angle_gamma   90.00
#
_symmetry.space_group_name_H-M   'P 1'
#
loop_
_entity.id
_entity.type
_entity.pdbx_description
1 polymer ?
#
loop_
_entity_poly.entity_id
_entity_poly.type
_entity_poly.pdbx_seq_one_letter_code
_entity_poly.pdbx_strand_id
1 'polypeptide(L)' 'MKTLRFRTRISKSGTIQLPKNASLNDKEVDVIIMSETKRFEKTMKAKEFIEKWAGFLYPTESNDPKFDYLMEKHQ' A
#
# COMPACT_ATOMS: atom_id res chain seq x y z
N MET A 1 4.86 22.30 26.00
CA MET A 1 5.85 21.31 25.51
C MET A 1 6.07 21.56 24.02
N LYS A 2 7.33 21.69 23.56
CA LYS A 2 7.65 21.85 22.13
C LYS A 2 8.15 20.50 21.60
N THR A 3 7.42 19.95 20.64
CA THR A 3 7.75 18.65 20.04
C THR A 3 8.44 18.89 18.69
N LEU A 4 9.66 18.39 18.54
CA LEU A 4 10.38 18.41 17.27
C LEU A 4 10.27 17.05 16.60
N ARG A 5 9.53 16.98 15.49
CA ARG A 5 9.45 15.76 14.66
C ARG A 5 10.19 16.01 13.36
N PHE A 6 11.17 15.17 13.06
CA PHE A 6 11.91 15.20 11.81
C PHE A 6 12.21 13.77 11.34
N ARG A 7 12.35 13.58 10.03
CA ARG A 7 12.72 12.29 9.45
C ARG A 7 14.23 12.31 9.17
N THR A 8 14.95 11.35 9.72
CA THR A 8 16.38 11.18 9.45
C THR A 8 16.73 9.71 9.34
N ARG A 9 17.89 9.42 8.74
CA ARG A 9 18.44 8.08 8.68
C ARG A 9 19.47 7.92 9.78
N ILE A 10 19.36 6.85 10.56
CA ILE A 10 20.39 6.48 11.53
C ILE A 10 21.63 6.04 10.75
N SER A 11 22.79 6.61 11.07
CA SER A 11 24.05 6.27 10.42
C SER A 11 24.47 4.83 10.76
N LYS A 12 25.43 4.27 10.01
CA LYS A 12 25.96 2.92 10.30
C LYS A 12 26.62 2.84 11.67
N SER A 13 27.12 3.95 12.21
CA SER A 13 27.70 4.02 13.54
C SER A 13 26.67 4.29 14.65
N GLY A 14 25.38 4.31 14.32
CA GLY A 14 24.31 4.55 15.30
C GLY A 14 24.10 6.02 15.66
N THR A 15 24.72 6.96 14.94
CA THR A 15 24.55 8.40 15.20
C THR A 15 23.32 8.97 14.51
N ILE A 16 22.58 9.82 15.24
CA ILE A 16 21.42 10.58 14.75
C ILE A 16 21.83 12.04 14.63
N GLN A 17 21.74 12.62 13.43
CA GLN A 17 22.01 14.04 13.22
C GLN A 17 20.75 14.86 13.45
N LEU A 18 20.77 15.69 14.48
CA LEU A 18 19.72 16.67 14.76
C LEU A 18 19.86 17.88 13.80
N PRO A 19 18.74 18.49 13.37
CA PRO A 19 18.79 19.72 12.59
C PRO A 19 19.35 20.88 13.44
N LYS A 20 20.26 21.68 12.85
CA LYS A 20 20.99 22.77 13.53
C LYS A 20 20.10 23.82 14.20
N ASN A 21 18.84 23.92 13.79
CA ASN A 21 17.90 24.93 14.26
C ASN A 21 17.06 24.45 15.45
N ALA A 22 17.29 23.22 15.90
CA ALA A 22 16.69 22.72 17.13
C ALA A 22 17.39 23.42 18.30
N SER A 23 16.76 24.43 18.91
CA SER A 23 17.27 25.14 20.10
C SER A 23 17.30 24.23 21.35
N LEU A 24 18.08 23.16 21.26
CA LEU A 24 18.21 22.03 22.18
C LEU A 24 19.62 21.92 22.79
N ASN A 25 20.48 22.92 22.55
CA ASN A 25 21.80 23.00 23.18
C ASN A 25 21.64 22.94 24.71
N ASP A 26 22.47 22.10 25.35
CA ASP A 26 22.55 21.89 26.80
C ASP A 26 21.21 21.49 27.46
N LYS A 27 20.33 20.83 26.71
CA LYS A 27 19.06 20.31 27.22
C LYS A 27 19.03 18.79 27.15
N GLU A 28 18.58 18.18 28.24
CA GLU A 28 18.19 16.77 28.26
C GLU A 28 16.84 16.60 27.56
N VAL A 29 16.75 15.62 26.67
CA VAL A 29 15.57 15.40 25.83
C VAL A 29 15.29 13.91 25.66
N ASP A 30 14.02 13.56 25.66
CA ASP A 30 13.57 12.20 25.32
C ASP A 30 13.49 12.04 23.80
N VAL A 31 14.06 10.95 23.28
CA VAL A 31 14.06 10.63 21.84
C VAL A 31 13.22 9.39 21.58
N ILE A 32 12.18 9.53 20.75
CA ILE A 32 11.34 8.42 20.29
C ILE A 32 11.75 8.06 18.86
N ILE A 33 12.25 6.85 18.67
CA ILE A 33 12.66 6.34 17.35
C ILE A 33 11.54 5.46 16.79
N MET A 34 10.99 5.85 15.64
CA MET A 34 10.02 5.04 14.91
C MET A 34 10.63 4.56 13.60
N SER A 35 10.82 3.24 13.47
CA SER A 35 11.26 2.67 12.20
C SER A 35 10.10 2.63 11.22
N GLU A 36 10.19 3.39 10.13
CA GLU A 36 9.27 3.21 9.01
C GLU A 36 9.74 2.02 8.18
N THR A 37 9.07 0.88 8.35
CA THR A 37 9.11 -0.18 7.35
C THR A 37 8.46 0.38 6.09
N LYS A 38 9.24 0.72 5.06
CA LYS A 38 8.68 0.97 3.73
C LYS A 38 7.92 -0.29 3.34
N ARG A 39 6.59 -0.26 3.44
CA ARG A 39 5.76 -1.25 2.79
C ARG A 39 5.98 -1.01 1.31
N PHE A 40 6.78 -1.86 0.69
CA PHE A 40 6.74 -1.98 -0.76
C PHE A 40 5.32 -2.45 -1.07
N GLU A 41 4.46 -1.53 -1.48
CA GLU A 41 3.23 -1.90 -2.15
C GLU A 41 3.66 -2.71 -3.37
N LYS A 42 3.38 -4.02 -3.35
CA LYS A 42 3.54 -4.85 -4.54
C LYS A 42 2.59 -4.27 -5.57
N THR A 43 3.14 -3.64 -6.60
CA THR A 43 2.38 -3.27 -7.78
C THR A 43 1.93 -4.57 -8.43
N MET A 44 0.64 -4.88 -8.32
CA MET A 44 0.05 -6.05 -8.97
C MET A 44 0.16 -5.86 -10.48
N LYS A 45 0.74 -6.84 -11.18
CA LYS A 45 0.83 -6.77 -12.64
C LYS A 45 -0.55 -6.93 -13.24
N ALA A 46 -0.82 -6.28 -14.37
CA ALA A 46 -2.09 -6.43 -15.09
C ALA A 46 -2.44 -7.91 -15.39
N LYS A 47 -1.42 -8.74 -15.64
CA LYS A 47 -1.57 -10.19 -15.81
C LYS A 47 -2.12 -10.87 -14.55
N GLU A 48 -1.58 -10.56 -13.37
CA GLU A 48 -2.01 -11.12 -12.08
C GLU A 48 -3.43 -10.66 -11.72
N PHE A 49 -3.79 -9.44 -12.12
CA PHE A 49 -5.17 -8.95 -12.00
C PHE A 49 -6.10 -9.75 -12.90
N ILE A 50 -5.80 -9.90 -14.19
CA ILE A 50 -6.65 -10.65 -15.12
C ILE A 50 -6.79 -12.10 -14.66
N GLU A 51 -5.72 -12.79 -14.26
CA GLU A 51 -5.80 -14.17 -13.77
C GLU A 51 -6.71 -14.31 -12.54
N LYS A 52 -6.66 -13.34 -11.62
CA LYS A 52 -7.51 -13.36 -10.41
C LYS A 52 -8.99 -13.12 -10.72
N TRP A 53 -9.30 -12.33 -11.75
CA TRP A 53 -10.66 -11.85 -12.02
C TRP A 53 -11.31 -12.47 -13.28
N ALA A 54 -10.54 -13.10 -14.17
CA ALA A 54 -11.04 -13.76 -15.36
C ALA A 54 -11.94 -14.96 -15.04
N GLY A 55 -11.78 -15.56 -13.85
CA GLY A 55 -12.71 -16.58 -13.32
C GLY A 55 -14.17 -16.13 -13.26
N PHE A 56 -14.44 -14.81 -13.24
CA PHE A 56 -15.79 -14.24 -13.28
C PHE A 56 -16.35 -14.09 -14.71
N LEU A 57 -15.48 -14.07 -15.72
CA LEU A 57 -15.84 -13.81 -17.11
C LEU A 57 -15.95 -15.08 -17.95
N TYR A 58 -15.54 -16.23 -17.41
CA TYR A 58 -15.87 -17.49 -18.05
C TYR A 58 -17.37 -17.75 -17.84
N PRO A 59 -18.15 -17.90 -18.92
CA PRO A 59 -19.50 -18.41 -18.77
C PRO A 59 -19.35 -19.81 -18.19
N THR A 60 -19.62 -19.96 -16.89
CA THR A 60 -20.08 -21.23 -16.35
C THR A 60 -21.19 -21.65 -17.30
N GLU A 61 -21.04 -22.77 -18.01
CA GLU A 61 -21.99 -23.26 -19.02
C GLU A 61 -23.42 -23.12 -18.50
N SER A 62 -24.04 -21.98 -18.78
CA SER A 62 -25.36 -21.66 -18.30
C SER A 62 -26.27 -22.19 -19.39
N ASN A 63 -26.64 -23.46 -19.25
CA ASN A 63 -27.91 -23.95 -19.78
C ASN A 63 -29.02 -23.15 -19.08
N ASP A 64 -29.16 -21.87 -19.43
CA ASP A 64 -30.22 -21.02 -18.95
C ASP A 64 -31.33 -21.03 -20.01
N PRO A 65 -32.36 -21.89 -19.85
CA PRO A 65 -33.45 -21.99 -20.82
C PRO A 65 -34.20 -20.65 -21.02
N LYS A 66 -34.03 -19.69 -20.11
CA LYS A 66 -34.56 -18.34 -20.26
C LYS A 66 -33.79 -17.53 -21.30
N PHE A 67 -32.48 -17.73 -21.43
CA PHE A 67 -31.65 -17.08 -22.45
C PHE A 67 -32.05 -17.56 -23.85
N ASP A 68 -32.17 -18.88 -24.02
CA ASP A 68 -32.56 -19.49 -25.30
C ASP A 68 -33.95 -19.01 -25.76
N TYR A 69 -34.93 -18.98 -24.84
CA TYR A 69 -36.28 -18.48 -25.14
C TYR A 69 -36.30 -16.99 -25.56
N LEU A 70 -35.44 -16.16 -24.95
CA LEU A 70 -35.35 -14.75 -25.29
C LEU A 70 -34.67 -14.53 -26.64
N MET A 71 -33.67 -15.34 -26.99
CA MET A 71 -33.01 -15.28 -28.28
C MET A 71 -33.93 -15.72 -29.42
N GLU A 72 -34.70 -16.79 -29.22
CA GLU A 72 -35.65 -17.31 -30.21
C GLU A 72 -36.80 -16.34 -30.49
N LYS A 73 -37.31 -15.64 -29.47
CA LYS A 73 -38.43 -14.71 -29.60
C LYS A 73 -38.09 -13.41 -30.34
N HIS A 74 -36.82 -13.03 -30.35
CA HIS A 74 -36.34 -11.74 -30.88
C HIS A 74 -35.52 -11.86 -32.18
N GLN A 75 -35.48 -13.06 -32.79
CA GLN A 75 -35.09 -13.28 -34.20
C GLN A 75 -36.31 -13.10 -35.12
#